data_AF-A0A6N7HKK0-F1
#
_entry.id   AF-A0A6N7HKK0-F1
#
_cell.length_a   1.000
_cell.length_b   1.000
_cell.length_c   1.000
_cell.angle_alpha   90.00
_cell.angle_beta   90.00
_cell.angle_gamma   90.00
#
_symmetry.space_group_name_H-M   'P 1'
#
loop_
_entity.id
_entity.type
_entity.pdbx_description
1 polymer ?
#
loop_
_entity_poly.entity_id
_entity_poly.type
_entity_poly.pdbx_seq_one_letter_code
_entity_poly.pdbx_strand_id
1 'polypeptide(L)'
;MSATGDAGAVVFESPAPMMWDSPEVDGVSRVERPVGVEVGADSVSLLPDMTLLRDPAARFPVVIDPQFSYHTPSAGGSWTLVRQSHPTQSHWNLLPRDQC
;
A
#
# COMPACT_ATOMS: atom_id res chain seq x y z
N MET A 1 -0.48 7.43 8.82
CA MET A 1 -1.71 8.23 8.99
C MET A 1 -2.90 7.30 9.10
N SER A 2 -3.93 7.70 9.84
CA SER A 2 -5.18 6.94 9.96
C SER A 2 -6.38 7.88 9.96
N ALA A 3 -7.53 7.39 9.48
CA ALA A 3 -8.80 8.10 9.55
C ALA A 3 -9.84 7.22 10.27
N THR A 4 -10.64 7.85 11.13
CA THR A 4 -11.70 7.19 11.91
C THR A 4 -13.08 7.60 11.41
N GLY A 5 -13.98 6.62 11.24
CA GLY A 5 -15.38 6.88 10.94
C GLY A 5 -16.18 7.31 12.18
N ASP A 6 -17.46 7.63 11.99
CA ASP A 6 -18.35 8.19 13.03
C ASP A 6 -18.48 7.32 14.30
N ALA A 7 -18.29 6.00 14.16
CA ALA A 7 -18.32 5.05 15.27
C ALA A 7 -16.95 4.88 15.99
N GLY A 8 -15.94 5.70 15.65
CA GLY A 8 -14.59 5.62 16.21
C GLY A 8 -13.71 4.50 15.64
N ALA A 9 -14.23 3.67 14.73
CA ALA A 9 -13.45 2.65 14.04
C ALA A 9 -12.50 3.29 13.02
N VAL A 10 -11.25 2.82 12.98
CA VAL A 10 -10.31 3.17 11.90
C VAL A 10 -10.86 2.55 10.61
N VAL A 11 -11.12 3.39 9.60
CA VAL A 11 -11.63 2.98 8.27
C VAL A 11 -10.57 3.08 7.19
N PHE A 12 -9.47 3.76 7.50
CA PHE A 12 -8.34 3.94 6.61
C PHE A 12 -7.05 4.03 7.41
N GLU A 13 -6.01 3.36 6.93
CA GLU A 13 -4.67 3.44 7.46
C GLU A 13 -3.67 3.41 6.32
N SER A 14 -2.61 4.20 6.46
CA SER A 14 -1.55 4.26 5.48
C SER A 14 -0.22 4.53 6.20
N PRO A 15 0.79 3.67 6.01
CA PRO A 15 2.18 4.04 6.32
C PRO A 15 2.56 5.33 5.57
N ALA A 16 3.63 5.99 6.00
CA ALA A 16 4.13 7.13 5.22
C ALA A 16 4.46 6.67 3.79
N PRO A 17 3.89 7.30 2.74
CA PRO A 17 4.29 7.04 1.37
C PRO A 17 5.79 7.25 1.19
N MET A 18 6.37 6.51 0.25
CA MET A 18 7.79 6.57 -0.04
C MET A 18 8.01 6.97 -1.49
N MET A 19 9.15 7.60 -1.75
CA MET A 19 9.64 7.84 -3.10
C MET A 19 11.09 7.41 -3.23
N TRP A 20 11.49 7.06 -4.45
CA TRP A 20 12.85 6.64 -4.74
C TRP A 20 13.25 6.86 -6.19
N ASP A 21 14.56 6.99 -6.41
CA ASP A 21 15.16 6.97 -7.74
C ASP A 21 15.35 5.54 -8.25
N SER A 22 15.54 5.37 -9.56
CA SER A 22 15.73 4.04 -10.15
C SER A 22 17.21 3.62 -10.09
N PRO A 23 17.55 2.42 -9.59
CA PRO A 23 18.90 1.90 -9.71
C PRO A 23 19.24 1.58 -11.18
N GLU A 24 20.50 1.79 -11.57
CA GLU A 24 20.96 1.50 -12.95
C GLU A 24 21.01 0.00 -13.24
N VAL A 25 21.29 -0.79 -12.20
CA VAL A 25 21.36 -2.25 -12.25
C VAL A 25 20.71 -2.84 -11.00
N ASP A 26 20.11 -4.02 -11.15
CA ASP A 26 19.51 -4.75 -10.03
C ASP A 26 20.54 -5.00 -8.92
N GLY A 27 20.13 -4.77 -7.67
CA GLY A 27 20.97 -4.97 -6.48
C GLY A 27 21.75 -3.73 -6.01
N VAL A 28 21.67 -2.60 -6.71
CA VAL A 28 22.19 -1.31 -6.22
C VAL A 28 21.13 -0.62 -5.36
N SER A 29 21.55 -0.07 -4.22
CA SER A 29 20.67 0.70 -3.34
C SER A 29 20.13 1.95 -4.04
N ARG A 30 18.82 2.15 -3.94
CA ARG A 30 18.13 3.38 -4.35
C ARG A 30 18.14 4.40 -3.22
N VAL A 31 18.02 5.68 -3.57
CA VAL A 31 17.84 6.76 -2.62
C VAL A 31 16.36 6.84 -2.27
N GLU A 32 15.99 6.40 -1.07
CA GLU A 32 14.61 6.45 -0.57
C GLU A 32 14.36 7.70 0.28
N ARG A 33 13.19 8.31 0.11
CA ARG A 33 12.74 9.45 0.92
C ARG A 33 11.27 9.31 1.30
N PRO A 34 10.87 9.76 2.49
CA PRO A 34 9.46 9.84 2.84
C PRO A 34 8.77 10.91 2.00
N VAL A 35 7.50 10.70 1.72
CA VAL A 35 6.62 11.64 1.03
C VAL A 35 5.58 12.10 2.04
N GLY A 36 5.44 13.42 2.19
CA GLY A 36 4.40 14.00 3.04
C GLY A 36 3.02 13.81 2.44
N VAL A 37 1.99 13.82 3.28
CA VAL A 37 0.59 13.70 2.85
C VAL A 37 -0.25 14.73 3.59
N GLU A 38 -1.07 15.44 2.83
CA GLU A 38 -2.12 16.31 3.37
C GLU A 38 -3.48 15.82 2.89
N VAL A 39 -4.45 15.80 3.80
CA VAL A 39 -5.82 15.36 3.52
C VAL A 39 -6.74 16.58 3.60
N GLY A 40 -7.41 16.88 2.48
CA GLY A 40 -8.49 17.85 2.39
C GLY A 40 -9.86 17.17 2.49
N ALA A 41 -10.93 17.96 2.34
CA ALA A 41 -12.30 17.45 2.43
C ALA A 41 -12.62 16.38 1.35
N ASP A 42 -12.09 16.57 0.15
CA ASP A 42 -12.36 15.75 -1.04
C ASP A 42 -11.07 15.43 -1.84
N SER A 43 -9.90 15.71 -1.24
CA SER A 43 -8.61 15.58 -1.91
C SER A 43 -7.53 15.02 -1.00
N VAL A 44 -6.54 14.38 -1.62
CA VAL A 44 -5.30 13.97 -0.97
C VAL A 44 -4.16 14.56 -1.77
N SER A 45 -3.30 15.34 -1.12
CA SER A 45 -2.12 15.94 -1.72
C SER A 45 -0.88 15.19 -1.24
N LEU A 46 -0.02 14.80 -2.18
CA LEU A 46 1.31 14.27 -1.88
C LEU A 46 2.30 15.41 -1.89
N LEU A 47 3.24 15.41 -0.94
CA LEU A 47 4.31 16.38 -0.80
C LEU A 47 5.65 15.65 -0.96
N PRO A 48 6.13 15.48 -2.21
CA PRO A 48 7.38 14.78 -2.48
C PRO A 48 8.59 15.49 -1.86
N ASP A 49 9.63 14.73 -1.57
CA ASP A 49 10.92 15.27 -1.16
C ASP A 49 11.58 16.05 -2.31
N MET A 50 11.54 17.37 -2.21
CA MET A 50 12.06 18.26 -3.25
C MET A 50 13.59 18.21 -3.37
N THR A 51 14.30 17.70 -2.36
CA THR A 51 15.75 17.51 -2.44
C THR A 51 16.07 16.39 -3.41
N LEU A 52 15.40 15.24 -3.31
CA LEU A 52 15.55 14.14 -4.27
C LEU A 52 15.08 14.54 -5.68
N LEU A 53 13.96 15.27 -5.82
CA LEU A 53 13.48 15.70 -7.13
C LEU A 53 14.37 16.72 -7.84
N ARG A 54 15.23 17.44 -7.09
CA ARG A 54 16.15 18.44 -7.63
C ARG A 54 17.60 17.96 -7.67
N ASP A 55 17.86 16.75 -7.18
CA ASP A 55 19.21 16.20 -7.15
C ASP A 55 19.66 15.85 -8.58
N PRO A 56 20.73 16.48 -9.11
CA PRO A 56 21.23 16.16 -10.44
C PRO A 56 21.78 14.72 -10.54
N ALA A 57 22.06 14.06 -9.42
CA ALA A 57 22.46 12.66 -9.37
C ALA A 57 21.26 11.69 -9.31
N ALA A 58 20.03 12.18 -9.12
CA ALA A 58 18.85 11.32 -9.11
C ALA A 58 18.66 10.62 -10.46
N ARG A 59 18.49 9.31 -10.41
CA ARG A 59 18.26 8.50 -11.60
C ARG A 59 16.78 8.31 -11.90
N PHE A 60 16.39 8.57 -13.14
CA PHE A 60 15.01 8.50 -13.58
C PHE A 60 14.63 7.09 -14.09
N PRO A 61 13.36 6.67 -13.95
CA PRO A 61 12.27 7.42 -13.32
C PRO A 61 12.41 7.50 -11.80
N VAL A 62 11.94 8.60 -11.24
CA VAL A 62 11.65 8.68 -9.80
C VAL A 62 10.24 8.15 -9.60
N VAL A 63 10.08 7.20 -8.70
CA VAL A 63 8.80 6.56 -8.36
C VAL A 63 8.29 7.11 -7.04
N ILE A 64 6.99 7.35 -6.96
CA ILE A 64 6.27 7.70 -5.73
C ILE A 64 5.24 6.58 -5.49
N ASP A 65 5.37 5.87 -4.38
CA ASP A 65 4.51 4.74 -4.04
C ASP A 65 3.74 5.01 -2.74
N PRO A 66 2.49 5.49 -2.85
CA PRO A 66 1.60 5.59 -1.71
C PRO A 66 0.96 4.24 -1.39
N GLN A 67 1.25 3.72 -0.20
CA GLN A 67 0.62 2.49 0.30
C GLN A 67 -0.62 2.83 1.11
N PHE A 68 -1.79 2.44 0.61
CA PHE A 68 -3.08 2.67 1.26
C PHE A 68 -3.74 1.34 1.64
N SER A 69 -4.11 1.20 2.90
CA SER A 69 -4.96 0.12 3.37
C SER A 69 -6.33 0.70 3.74
N TYR A 70 -7.37 0.21 3.10
CA TYR A 70 -8.74 0.48 3.54
C TYR A 70 -9.17 -0.60 4.52
N HIS A 71 -9.76 -0.18 5.64
CA HIS A 71 -10.32 -1.08 6.63
C HIS A 71 -11.83 -1.12 6.44
N THR A 72 -12.36 -2.29 6.09
CA THR A 72 -13.81 -2.55 6.08
C THR A 72 -14.20 -3.28 7.36
N PRO A 73 -14.72 -2.59 8.40
CA PRO A 73 -14.90 -3.17 9.73
C PRO A 73 -15.80 -4.40 9.77
N SER A 74 -16.73 -4.52 8.82
CA SER A 74 -17.69 -5.62 8.69
C SER A 74 -17.33 -6.65 7.61
N ALA A 75 -16.28 -6.42 6.82
CA ALA A 75 -15.76 -7.38 5.85
C ALA A 75 -14.33 -7.71 6.23
N GLY A 76 -14.15 -8.52 7.29
CA GLY A 76 -12.87 -9.20 7.50
C GLY A 76 -12.48 -9.87 6.18
N GLY A 77 -11.32 -9.50 5.63
CA GLY A 77 -10.92 -9.77 4.25
C GLY A 77 -11.30 -11.19 3.82
N SER A 78 -12.42 -11.29 3.12
CA SER A 78 -12.97 -12.58 2.74
C SER A 78 -12.49 -12.95 1.35
N TRP A 79 -12.05 -14.18 1.20
CA TRP A 79 -11.41 -14.67 0.00
C TRP A 79 -11.99 -16.03 -0.39
N THR A 80 -11.96 -16.32 -1.69
CA THR A 80 -12.34 -17.63 -2.21
C THR A 80 -11.26 -18.14 -3.14
N LEU A 81 -11.04 -19.46 -3.12
CA LEU A 81 -10.10 -20.10 -4.02
C LEU A 81 -10.82 -20.94 -5.07
N VAL A 82 -10.73 -20.55 -6.33
CA VAL A 82 -11.31 -21.34 -7.42
C VAL A 82 -10.33 -22.44 -7.81
N ARG A 83 -10.77 -23.71 -7.75
CA ARG A 83 -9.94 -24.89 -8.11
C ARG A 83 -10.63 -25.74 -9.17
N GLN A 84 -9.98 -25.93 -10.31
CA GLN A 84 -10.47 -26.82 -11.37
C GLN A 84 -10.65 -28.27 -10.89
N SER A 85 -9.79 -28.76 -9.99
CA SER A 85 -9.86 -30.13 -9.48
C SER A 85 -11.03 -30.37 -8.52
N HIS A 86 -11.67 -29.32 -8.00
CA HIS A 86 -12.78 -29.41 -7.05
C HIS A 86 -13.88 -28.39 -7.43
N PRO A 87 -14.49 -28.52 -8.62
CA PRO A 87 -15.29 -27.47 -9.24
C PRO A 87 -16.62 -27.16 -8.52
N THR A 88 -17.05 -28.03 -7.61
CA THR A 88 -18.30 -27.88 -6.84
C THR A 88 -18.07 -27.62 -5.35
N GLN A 89 -16.81 -27.53 -4.90
CA GLN A 89 -16.51 -27.27 -3.48
C GLN A 89 -16.48 -25.78 -3.18
N SER A 90 -17.09 -25.39 -2.05
CA SER A 90 -16.90 -24.06 -1.49
C SER A 90 -15.51 -23.98 -0.86
N HIS A 91 -14.73 -23.00 -1.30
CA HIS A 91 -13.41 -22.66 -0.76
C HIS A 91 -13.40 -21.25 -0.16
N TRP A 92 -14.52 -20.85 0.45
CA TRP A 92 -14.64 -19.59 1.16
C TRP A 92 -13.82 -19.60 2.46
N ASN A 93 -12.97 -18.59 2.66
CA ASN A 93 -12.18 -18.35 3.87
C ASN A 93 -11.55 -19.64 4.44
N LEU A 94 -10.83 -20.39 3.60
CA LEU A 94 -10.20 -21.64 4.03
C LEU A 94 -9.30 -21.39 5.25
N LEU A 95 -9.38 -22.28 6.24
CA LEU A 95 -8.47 -22.25 7.39
C LEU A 95 -7.02 -22.53 6.93
N PRO A 96 -6.00 -21.99 7.62
CA PRO A 96 -4.60 -22.37 7.39
C PRO A 96 -4.45 -23.89 7.44
N ARG A 97 -3.73 -24.44 6.46
CA ARG A 97 -3.51 -25.89 6.34
C ARG A 97 -2.45 -26.36 7.33
N ASP A 98 -2.78 -26.41 8.62
CA ASP A 98 -1.95 -27.08 9.63
C ASP A 98 -2.82 -27.65 10.75
N GLN A 99 -3.64 -28.67 10.44
CA GLN A 99 -4.08 -29.67 11.42
C GLN A 99 -4.17 -31.03 10.71
N CYS A 100 -3.07 -31.76 10.78
CA CYS A 100 -3.02 -33.21 10.57
C CYS A 100 -3.42 -33.93 11.86
#